data_AF-A0A1S3TF30-F1
#
_entry.id   AF-A0A1S3TF30-F1
#
_cell.length_a   1.000
_cell.length_b   1.000
_cell.length_c   1.000
_cell.angle_alpha   90.00
_cell.angle_beta   90.00
_cell.angle_gamma   90.00
#
_symmetry.space_group_name_H-M   'P 1'
#
loop_
_entity.id
_entity.type
_entity.pdbx_description
1 polymer ?
#
loop_
_entity_poly.entity_id
_entity_poly.type
_entity_poly.pdbx_seq_one_letter_code
_entity_poly.pdbx_strand_id
1 'polypeptide(L)'
;MKTYMGLSPFQLVYGKACHLPVEMEHKALRALKFLNFDPYETQSKRRIQVLELEEMRLHAYDSSRSYKEKVKFYHDRKLIKRAFSPGQQVLLFNSRLKLFPGKLK
;
A
#
# COMPACT_ATOMS: atom_id res chain seq x y z
N MET A 1 43.49 -26.24 -24.90
CA MET A 1 44.91 -26.29 -24.49
C MET A 1 44.97 -26.53 -22.99
N LYS A 2 45.39 -27.72 -22.53
CA LYS A 2 45.53 -28.06 -21.11
C LYS A 2 47.01 -28.08 -20.76
N THR A 3 47.38 -27.71 -19.53
CA THR A 3 48.77 -27.78 -19.04
C THR A 3 49.19 -29.22 -18.78
N TYR A 4 50.48 -29.44 -18.49
CA TYR A 4 51.04 -30.76 -18.10
C TYR A 4 50.37 -31.35 -16.84
N MET A 5 49.73 -30.51 -16.01
CA MET A 5 48.92 -30.90 -14.85
C MET A 5 47.44 -31.15 -15.19
N GLY A 6 47.04 -31.06 -16.45
CA GLY A 6 45.66 -31.25 -16.92
C GLY A 6 44.71 -30.08 -16.64
N LEU A 7 45.18 -28.98 -16.04
CA LEU A 7 44.36 -27.81 -15.69
C LEU A 7 44.25 -26.83 -16.86
N SER A 8 43.08 -26.18 -16.99
CA SER A 8 42.87 -25.10 -17.96
C SER A 8 43.46 -23.77 -17.46
N PRO A 9 43.90 -22.87 -18.36
CA PRO A 9 44.41 -21.55 -17.97
C PRO A 9 43.43 -20.76 -17.08
N PHE A 10 42.11 -20.87 -17.33
CA PHE A 10 41.08 -20.24 -16.51
C PHE A 10 41.04 -20.80 -15.08
N GLN A 11 41.22 -22.11 -14.92
CA GLN A 11 41.26 -22.75 -13.60
C GLN A 11 42.45 -22.30 -12.76
N LEU A 12 43.59 -22.02 -13.40
CA LEU A 12 44.79 -21.49 -12.75
C LEU A 12 44.58 -20.08 -12.19
N VAL A 13 43.82 -19.23 -12.89
CA VAL A 13 43.59 -17.83 -12.49
C VAL A 13 42.46 -17.70 -11.46
N TYR A 14 41.37 -18.44 -11.64
CA TYR A 14 40.14 -18.26 -10.83
C TYR A 14 39.87 -19.40 -9.84
N GLY A 15 40.71 -20.44 -9.81
CA GLY A 15 40.60 -21.55 -8.86
C GLY A 15 39.37 -22.46 -9.03
N LYS A 16 38.55 -22.25 -10.07
CA LYS A 16 37.33 -23.02 -10.36
C LYS A 16 37.32 -23.49 -11.82
N ALA A 17 36.71 -24.64 -12.07
CA ALA A 17 36.45 -25.10 -13.43
C ALA A 17 35.64 -24.04 -14.19
N CYS A 18 36.04 -23.74 -15.43
CA CYS A 18 35.25 -22.87 -16.30
C CYS A 18 33.94 -23.58 -16.59
N HIS A 19 32.88 -23.25 -15.86
CA HIS A 19 31.52 -23.58 -16.29
C HIS A 19 31.22 -22.59 -17.42
N LEU A 20 31.06 -23.10 -18.64
CA LEU A 20 30.75 -22.25 -19.78
C LEU A 20 29.52 -21.39 -19.43
N PRO A 21 29.59 -20.06 -19.58
CA PRO A 21 28.45 -19.17 -19.38
C PRO A 21 27.20 -19.66 -20.14
N VAL A 22 27.42 -20.25 -21.32
CA VAL A 22 26.41 -20.85 -22.19
C VAL A 22 25.56 -21.93 -21.49
N GLU A 23 26.16 -22.76 -20.63
CA GLU A 23 25.40 -23.81 -19.93
C GLU A 23 24.46 -23.22 -18.88
N MET A 24 24.91 -22.15 -18.21
CA MET A 24 24.10 -21.42 -17.23
C MET A 24 22.98 -20.65 -17.92
N GLU A 25 23.27 -19.98 -19.03
CA GLU A 25 22.29 -19.30 -19.88
C GLU A 25 21.24 -20.27 -20.43
N HIS A 26 21.65 -21.45 -20.92
CA HIS A 26 20.72 -22.45 -21.44
C HIS A 26 19.83 -23.06 -20.35
N LYS A 27 20.36 -23.28 -19.13
CA LYS A 27 19.55 -23.70 -17.98
C LYS A 27 18.55 -22.62 -17.57
N ALA A 28 18.97 -21.35 -17.53
CA ALA A 28 18.08 -20.22 -17.26
C ALA A 28 16.98 -20.09 -18.32
N LEU A 29 17.34 -20.25 -19.60
CA LEU A 29 16.41 -20.18 -20.71
C LEU A 29 15.44 -21.37 -20.74
N ARG A 30 15.89 -22.57 -20.35
CA ARG A 30 15.00 -23.74 -20.14
C ARG A 30 14.06 -23.53 -18.95
N ALA A 31 14.54 -22.97 -17.84
CA ALA A 31 13.70 -22.66 -16.69
C ALA A 31 12.62 -21.63 -17.06
N LEU A 32 12.99 -20.59 -17.82
CA LEU A 32 12.06 -19.58 -18.31
C LEU A 32 11.01 -20.17 -19.28
N LYS A 33 11.43 -21.07 -20.17
CA LYS A 33 10.52 -21.83 -21.06
C LYS A 33 9.61 -22.77 -20.28
N PHE A 34 10.14 -23.47 -19.26
CA PHE A 34 9.36 -24.37 -18.40
C PHE A 34 8.30 -23.60 -17.61
N LEU A 35 8.62 -22.39 -17.15
CA LEU A 35 7.70 -21.52 -16.42
C LEU A 35 6.60 -20.93 -17.32
N ASN A 36 6.65 -21.11 -18.65
CA ASN A 36 5.65 -20.61 -19.62
C ASN A 36 5.11 -19.22 -19.25
N PHE A 37 6.02 -18.33 -18.85
CA PHE A 37 5.67 -17.04 -18.32
C PHE A 37 5.29 -16.16 -19.50
N ASP A 38 4.00 -16.11 -19.86
CA ASP A 38 3.54 -15.16 -20.86
C ASP A 38 3.61 -13.75 -20.22
N PRO A 39 4.53 -12.89 -20.68
CA PRO A 39 4.65 -11.54 -20.14
C PRO A 39 3.36 -10.74 -20.32
N TYR A 40 2.59 -11.00 -21.38
CA TYR A 40 1.34 -10.28 -21.67
C TYR A 40 0.23 -10.67 -20.70
N GLU A 41 0.03 -11.97 -20.46
CA GLU A 41 -0.92 -12.43 -19.45
C GLU A 41 -0.56 -11.92 -18.05
N THR A 42 0.72 -11.98 -17.68
CA THR A 42 1.18 -11.52 -16.35
C THR A 42 0.93 -10.02 -16.20
N GLN A 43 1.26 -9.24 -17.23
CA GLN A 43 1.01 -7.80 -17.24
C GLN A 43 -0.50 -7.50 -17.12
N SER A 44 -1.34 -8.26 -17.82
CA SER A 44 -2.80 -8.08 -17.80
C SER A 44 -3.39 -8.44 -16.43
N LYS A 45 -3.00 -9.58 -15.86
CA LYS A 45 -3.39 -10.01 -14.50
C LYS A 45 -3.00 -8.96 -13.46
N ARG A 46 -1.78 -8.44 -13.53
CA ARG A 46 -1.31 -7.37 -12.64
C ARG A 46 -2.11 -6.07 -12.80
N ARG A 47 -2.46 -5.67 -14.03
CA ARG A 47 -3.30 -4.49 -14.26
C ARG A 47 -4.68 -4.66 -13.64
N ILE A 48 -5.31 -5.82 -13.81
CA ILE A 48 -6.63 -6.13 -13.23
C ILE A 48 -6.58 -6.05 -11.71
N GLN A 49 -5.58 -6.68 -11.08
CA GLN A 49 -5.40 -6.62 -9.62
C GLN A 49 -5.27 -5.19 -9.09
N VAL A 50 -4.56 -4.32 -9.82
CA VAL A 50 -4.43 -2.90 -9.43
C VAL A 50 -5.76 -2.16 -9.55
N LEU A 51 -6.56 -2.43 -10.58
CA LEU A 51 -7.87 -1.83 -10.76
C LEU A 51 -8.85 -2.26 -9.68
N GLU A 52 -8.87 -3.56 -9.33
CA GLU A 52 -9.69 -4.10 -8.25
C GLU A 52 -9.36 -3.42 -6.91
N LEU A 53 -8.08 -3.21 -6.61
CA LEU A 53 -7.66 -2.51 -5.40
C LEU A 53 -8.11 -1.04 -5.37
N GLU A 54 -8.07 -0.35 -6.50
CA GLU A 54 -8.54 1.04 -6.58
C GLU A 54 -10.06 1.12 -6.38
N GLU A 55 -10.81 0.17 -6.94
CA GLU A 55 -12.26 0.08 -6.74
C GLU A 55 -12.61 -0.19 -5.26
N MET A 56 -11.92 -1.13 -4.60
CA MET A 56 -12.09 -1.39 -3.17
C MET A 56 -11.81 -0.13 -2.34
N ARG A 57 -10.77 0.63 -2.71
CA ARG A 57 -10.41 1.88 -2.04
C ARG A 57 -11.49 2.95 -2.19
N LEU A 58 -12.02 3.12 -3.40
CA LEU A 58 -13.10 4.06 -3.67
C LEU A 58 -14.36 3.70 -2.87
N HIS A 59 -14.74 2.42 -2.87
CA HIS A 59 -15.88 1.93 -2.10
C HIS A 59 -15.71 2.16 -0.59
N ALA A 60 -14.51 1.97 -0.05
CA ALA A 60 -14.21 2.27 1.35
C ALA A 60 -14.35 3.76 1.68
N TYR A 61 -13.92 4.65 0.77
CA TYR A 61 -14.09 6.10 0.97
C TYR A 61 -15.55 6.53 0.92
N ASP A 62 -16.31 6.04 -0.07
CA ASP A 62 -17.73 6.38 -0.23
C ASP A 62 -18.56 5.87 0.95
N SER A 63 -18.32 4.64 1.41
CA SER A 63 -18.98 4.09 2.58
C SER A 63 -18.65 4.87 3.86
N SER A 64 -17.38 5.25 4.06
CA SER A 64 -16.96 6.10 5.19
C SER A 64 -17.62 7.48 5.16
N ARG A 65 -17.68 8.10 3.98
CA ARG A 65 -18.33 9.40 3.76
C ARG A 65 -19.82 9.31 4.06
N SER A 66 -20.52 8.33 3.49
CA SER A 66 -21.95 8.12 3.70
C SER A 66 -22.27 7.89 5.19
N TYR A 67 -21.44 7.11 5.89
CA TYR A 67 -21.61 6.89 7.33
C TYR A 67 -21.49 8.20 8.12
N LYS A 68 -20.43 8.99 7.88
CA LYS A 68 -20.24 10.30 8.55
C LYS A 68 -21.38 11.26 8.27
N GLU A 69 -21.88 11.31 7.04
CA GLU A 69 -23.01 12.14 6.65
C GLU A 69 -24.30 11.73 7.39
N LYS A 70 -24.60 10.44 7.49
CA LYS A 70 -25.75 9.91 8.25
C LYS A 70 -25.66 10.24 9.74
N VAL A 71 -24.48 10.05 10.33
CA VAL A 71 -24.23 10.36 11.74
C VAL A 71 -24.41 11.86 11.99
N LYS A 72 -23.82 12.71 11.15
CA LYS A 72 -23.99 14.17 11.22
C LYS A 72 -25.46 14.57 11.12
N PHE A 73 -26.19 14.05 10.13
CA PHE A 73 -27.62 14.33 9.96
C PHE A 73 -28.44 13.98 11.21
N TYR A 74 -28.17 12.81 11.81
CA TYR A 74 -28.86 12.40 13.04
C TYR A 74 -28.54 13.32 14.22
N HIS A 75 -27.28 13.73 14.38
CA HIS A 75 -26.88 14.67 15.43
C HIS A 75 -27.48 16.06 15.21
N ASP A 76 -27.39 16.60 14.01
CA ASP A 76 -27.90 17.93 13.66
C ASP A 76 -29.42 18.00 13.85
N ARG A 77 -30.16 16.92 13.54
CA ARG A 77 -31.61 16.83 13.80
C ARG A 77 -31.97 16.95 15.28
N LYS A 78 -31.08 16.55 16.18
CA LYS A 78 -31.27 16.67 17.64
C LYS A 78 -30.78 17.99 18.22
N LEU A 79 -30.13 18.82 17.41
CA LEU A 79 -29.54 20.07 17.88
C LEU A 79 -30.63 21.13 18.07
N ILE A 80 -30.87 21.50 19.33
CA ILE A 80 -31.79 22.57 19.68
C ILE A 80 -31.04 23.89 19.51
N LYS A 81 -31.50 24.75 18.58
CA LYS A 81 -30.98 26.11 18.44
C LYS A 81 -31.30 26.89 19.71
N ARG A 82 -30.27 27.31 20.43
CA ARG A 82 -30.39 28.21 21.58
C ARG A 82 -30.04 29.63 21.14
N ALA A 83 -30.96 30.56 21.37
CA ALA A 83 -30.68 31.98 21.27
C ALA A 83 -30.25 32.49 22.65
N PHE A 84 -29.26 33.38 22.68
CA PHE A 84 -28.75 33.98 23.91
C PHE A 84 -28.96 35.49 23.87
N SER A 85 -29.30 36.08 25.01
CA SER A 85 -29.45 37.52 25.16
C SER A 85 -28.31 38.11 26.03
N PRO A 86 -27.97 39.40 25.84
CA PRO A 86 -27.03 40.10 26.71
C PRO A 86 -27.44 39.98 28.18
N GLY A 87 -26.50 39.61 29.05
CA GLY A 87 -26.74 39.40 30.49
C GLY A 87 -27.13 37.96 30.89
N GLN A 88 -27.33 37.06 29.95
CA GLN A 88 -27.61 35.65 30.25
C GLN A 88 -26.32 34.87 30.59
N GLN A 89 -26.27 34.23 31.76
CA GLN A 89 -25.16 33.34 32.13
C GLN A 89 -25.24 32.02 31.37
N VAL A 90 -24.18 31.68 30.63
CA VAL A 90 -24.08 30.45 29.82
C VAL A 90 -22.73 29.76 30.04
N LEU A 91 -22.74 28.43 29.94
CA LEU A 91 -21.51 27.63 30.00
C LEU A 91 -20.87 27.57 28.61
N LEU A 92 -19.65 28.09 28.51
CA LEU A 92 -18.85 28.01 27.29
C LEU A 92 -17.91 26.81 27.35
N PHE A 93 -18.04 25.89 26.41
CA PHE A 93 -17.08 24.78 26.26
C PHE A 93 -15.93 25.19 25.35
N ASN A 94 -14.69 25.11 25.84
CA ASN A 94 -13.50 25.38 25.04
C ASN A 94 -12.87 24.06 24.56
N SER A 95 -13.03 23.75 23.26
CA SER A 95 -12.55 22.49 22.68
C SER A 95 -11.03 22.34 22.66
N ARG A 96 -10.28 23.45 22.65
CA ARG A 96 -8.81 23.43 22.67
C ARG A 96 -8.26 23.13 24.06
N LEU A 97 -8.88 23.72 25.08
CA LEU A 97 -8.47 23.54 26.47
C LEU A 97 -9.07 22.28 27.10
N LYS A 98 -10.13 21.70 26.51
CA LYS A 98 -10.92 20.56 27.04
C LYS A 98 -11.33 20.70 28.51
N LEU A 99 -11.30 21.92 29.03
CA LEU A 99 -11.69 22.24 30.38
C LEU A 99 -13.18 22.61 30.36
N PHE A 100 -13.93 22.07 31.33
CA PHE A 100 -15.20 22.64 31.75
C PHE A 100 -14.89 23.64 32.86
N PRO A 101 -14.67 24.94 32.56
CA PRO A 101 -14.67 25.90 33.64
C PRO A 101 -16.12 25.93 34.15
N GLY A 102 -16.33 25.59 35.41
CA GLY A 102 -17.62 25.83 36.07
C GLY A 102 -18.09 27.28 35.84
N LYS A 103 -19.39 27.53 36.04
CA LYS A 103 -20.08 28.79 35.70
C LYS A 103 -19.17 30.01 35.74
N LEU A 104 -18.87 30.55 34.55
CA LEU A 104 -18.29 31.89 34.41
C LEU A 104 -19.30 32.86 35.04
N LYS A 105 -18.92 33.46 36.17
CA LYS A 105 -19.70 34.50 36.84
C LYS A 105 -19.85 35.71 35.95
#